data_AF-A0AA96WLP1-F1
#
_entry.id   AF-A0AA96WLP1-F1
#
_cell.length_a   1.000
_cell.length_b   1.000
_cell.length_c   1.000
_cell.angle_alpha   90.00
_cell.angle_beta   90.00
_cell.angle_gamma   90.00
#
_symmetry.space_group_name_H-M   'P 1'
#
loop_
_entity.id
_entity.type
_entity.pdbx_description
1 polymer ?
#
loop_
_entity_poly.entity_id
_entity_poly.type
_entity_poly.pdbx_seq_one_letter_code
_entity_poly.pdbx_strand_id
1 'polypeptide(L)'
;MQPTTAELLLEKKIELLSTIANTSMLWWVSAVVFCASLLGTIWARKTEVKSLPFRKSLGFLLYFFFTSIVLYGALVTVVTALEFRNVKFFLRELNAPSNLFDADYIWSLVGMPIGTSSFILFLLVWHFLWQSVQRNRT
;
A
#
# COMPACT_ATOMS: atom_id res chain seq x y z
N MET A 1 -39.06 -9.47 -5.58
CA MET A 1 -38.61 -10.07 -4.30
C MET A 1 -37.72 -9.04 -3.62
N GLN A 2 -37.95 -8.71 -2.35
CA GLN A 2 -37.01 -7.87 -1.59
C GLN A 2 -35.78 -8.72 -1.22
N PRO A 3 -34.57 -8.18 -1.35
CA PRO A 3 -33.35 -8.88 -0.98
C PRO A 3 -33.35 -9.15 0.53
N THR A 4 -32.82 -10.31 0.91
CA THR A 4 -32.63 -10.65 2.33
C THR A 4 -31.52 -9.79 2.95
N THR A 5 -31.53 -9.62 4.28
CA THR A 5 -30.48 -8.87 4.99
C THR A 5 -29.07 -9.43 4.70
N ALA A 6 -28.95 -10.75 4.47
CA ALA A 6 -27.70 -11.40 4.11
C ALA A 6 -27.18 -11.00 2.72
N GLU A 7 -28.06 -10.87 1.73
CA GLU A 7 -27.71 -10.41 0.38
C GLU A 7 -27.24 -8.95 0.40
N LEU A 8 -27.94 -8.08 1.14
CA LEU A 8 -27.54 -6.69 1.34
C LEU A 8 -26.17 -6.55 2.03
N LEU A 9 -25.88 -7.38 3.03
CA LEU A 9 -24.57 -7.39 3.71
C LEU A 9 -23.45 -7.87 2.79
N LEU A 10 -23.74 -8.87 1.95
CA LEU A 10 -22.78 -9.38 0.98
C LEU A 10 -22.43 -8.32 -0.08
N GLU A 11 -23.43 -7.66 -0.67
CA GLU A 11 -23.23 -6.57 -1.62
C GLU A 11 -22.37 -5.45 -1.02
N LYS A 12 -22.67 -5.02 0.22
CA LYS A 12 -21.90 -3.98 0.91
C LYS A 12 -20.46 -4.39 1.18
N LYS A 13 -20.21 -5.66 1.50
CA LYS A 13 -18.85 -6.17 1.68
C LYS A 13 -18.07 -6.22 0.36
N ILE A 14 -18.71 -6.66 -0.73
CA ILE A 14 -18.09 -6.66 -2.06
C ILE A 14 -17.74 -5.23 -2.50
N GLU A 15 -18.65 -4.28 -2.31
CA GLU A 15 -18.45 -2.86 -2.61
C GLU A 15 -17.26 -2.29 -1.80
N LEU A 16 -17.18 -2.62 -0.51
CA LEU A 16 -16.06 -2.24 0.35
C LEU A 16 -14.73 -2.81 -0.19
N LEU A 17 -14.70 -4.07 -0.59
CA LEU A 17 -13.48 -4.75 -1.03
C LEU A 17 -13.00 -4.25 -2.40
N SER A 18 -13.93 -3.95 -3.31
CA SER A 18 -13.64 -3.26 -4.57
C SER A 18 -13.09 -1.84 -4.30
N THR A 19 -13.67 -1.11 -3.35
CA THR A 19 -13.19 0.22 -2.95
C THR A 19 -11.79 0.14 -2.36
N ILE A 20 -11.51 -0.83 -1.50
CA ILE A 20 -10.19 -1.06 -0.92
C ILE A 20 -9.19 -1.38 -2.03
N ALA A 21 -9.52 -2.28 -2.97
CA ALA A 21 -8.64 -2.65 -4.08
C ALA A 21 -8.31 -1.44 -4.97
N ASN A 22 -9.32 -0.67 -5.39
CA ASN A 22 -9.15 0.52 -6.23
C ASN A 22 -8.34 1.62 -5.53
N THR A 23 -8.66 1.91 -4.26
CA THR A 23 -7.94 2.92 -3.46
C THR A 23 -6.48 2.50 -3.27
N SER A 24 -6.25 1.21 -3.04
CA SER A 24 -4.91 0.66 -2.83
C SER A 24 -4.07 0.69 -4.10
N MET A 25 -4.66 0.37 -5.26
CA MET A 25 -3.98 0.46 -6.56
C MET A 25 -3.62 1.91 -6.88
N LEU A 26 -4.56 2.84 -6.73
CA LEU A 26 -4.31 4.27 -6.95
C LEU A 26 -3.20 4.80 -6.04
N TRP A 27 -3.25 4.40 -4.78
CA TRP A 27 -2.25 4.77 -3.79
C TRP A 27 -0.86 4.21 -4.15
N TRP A 28 -0.79 2.94 -4.57
CA TRP A 28 0.47 2.30 -4.98
C TRP A 28 1.07 3.01 -6.21
N VAL A 29 0.27 3.26 -7.25
CA VAL A 29 0.70 3.98 -8.45
C VAL A 29 1.18 5.40 -8.10
N SER A 30 0.43 6.11 -7.26
CA SER A 30 0.80 7.46 -6.82
C SER A 30 2.14 7.49 -6.08
N ALA A 31 2.39 6.49 -5.23
CA ALA A 31 3.66 6.36 -4.52
C ALA A 31 4.83 6.10 -5.48
N VAL A 32 4.65 5.23 -6.49
CA VAL A 32 5.67 4.97 -7.51
C VAL A 32 5.97 6.23 -8.33
N VAL A 33 4.94 6.94 -8.79
CA VAL A 33 5.08 8.18 -9.55
C VAL A 33 5.77 9.26 -8.72
N PHE A 34 5.42 9.40 -7.45
CA PHE A 34 6.08 10.32 -6.52
C PHE A 34 7.57 9.99 -6.37
N CYS A 35 7.92 8.71 -6.14
CA CYS A 35 9.32 8.28 -6.02
C CYS A 35 10.11 8.56 -7.30
N ALA A 36 9.57 8.24 -8.48
CA ALA A 36 10.22 8.50 -9.76
C ALA A 36 10.44 10.00 -10.00
N SER A 37 9.41 10.81 -9.73
CA SER A 37 9.48 12.28 -9.87
C SER A 37 10.50 12.89 -8.91
N LEU A 38 10.57 12.39 -7.68
CA LEU A 38 11.51 12.85 -6.69
C LEU A 38 12.95 12.50 -7.06
N LEU A 39 13.21 11.27 -7.49
CA LEU A 39 14.53 10.85 -7.98
C LEU A 39 14.96 11.69 -9.19
N GLY A 40 14.06 11.92 -10.14
CA GLY A 40 14.30 12.80 -11.29
C GLY A 40 14.65 14.23 -10.86
N THR A 41 13.95 14.76 -9.87
CA THR A 41 14.20 16.12 -9.34
C THR A 41 15.55 16.21 -8.63
N ILE A 42 15.87 15.23 -7.77
CA ILE A 42 17.16 15.16 -7.07
C ILE A 42 18.31 15.06 -8.07
N TRP A 43 18.13 14.26 -9.13
CA TRP A 43 19.12 14.11 -10.19
C TRP A 43 19.35 15.41 -10.96
N ALA A 44 18.27 16.07 -11.39
CA ALA A 44 18.32 17.33 -12.14
C ALA A 44 18.95 18.47 -11.32
N ARG A 45 18.64 18.54 -10.02
CA ARG A 45 19.11 19.61 -9.12
C ARG A 45 20.25 19.19 -8.20
N LYS A 46 21.03 18.18 -8.56
CA LYS A 46 22.10 17.59 -7.72
C LYS A 46 23.09 18.60 -7.11
N THR A 47 23.31 19.72 -7.79
CA THR A 47 24.17 20.82 -7.35
C THR A 47 23.55 21.66 -6.22
N GLU A 48 22.23 21.85 -6.24
CA GLU A 48 21.46 22.59 -5.23
C GLU A 48 21.22 21.75 -3.97
N VAL A 49 21.09 20.43 -4.13
CA VAL A 49 20.88 19.44 -3.04
C VAL A 49 22.15 19.25 -2.17
N LYS A 50 23.19 20.06 -2.35
CA LYS A 50 24.43 19.99 -1.55
C LYS A 50 24.24 20.48 -0.12
N SER A 51 23.27 21.35 0.16
CA SER A 51 23.11 21.90 1.50
C SER A 51 22.68 20.83 2.52
N LEU A 52 23.43 20.76 3.61
CA LEU A 52 23.21 19.81 4.71
C LEU A 52 21.79 19.91 5.35
N PRO A 53 21.19 21.10 5.56
CA PRO A 53 19.82 21.19 6.08
C PRO A 53 18.78 20.67 5.10
N PHE A 54 18.94 20.90 3.78
CA PHE A 54 18.00 20.39 2.78
C PHE A 54 18.01 18.87 2.72
N ARG A 55 19.21 18.26 2.72
CA ARG A 55 19.36 16.79 2.79
C ARG A 55 18.70 16.22 4.05
N LYS A 56 18.77 16.94 5.17
CA LYS A 56 18.13 16.51 6.41
C LYS A 56 16.61 16.49 6.31
N SER A 57 16.02 17.61 5.93
CA SER A 57 14.56 17.71 5.80
C SER A 57 14.02 16.73 4.77
N LEU A 58 14.71 16.58 3.63
CA LEU A 58 14.35 15.62 2.59
C LEU A 58 14.43 14.18 3.10
N GLY A 59 15.48 13.83 3.85
CA GLY A 59 15.63 12.49 4.40
C GLY A 59 14.61 12.12 5.45
N PHE A 60 14.24 13.06 6.32
CA PHE A 60 13.14 12.87 7.27
C PHE A 60 11.79 12.73 6.55
N LEU A 61 11.50 13.60 5.58
CA LEU A 61 10.27 13.54 4.78
C LEU A 61 10.12 12.18 4.09
N LEU A 62 11.18 11.71 3.44
CA LEU A 62 11.18 10.42 2.75
C LEU A 62 11.04 9.25 3.73
N TYR A 63 11.70 9.33 4.89
CA TYR A 63 11.56 8.30 5.91
C TYR A 63 10.11 8.19 6.42
N PHE A 64 9.47 9.32 6.70
CA PHE A 64 8.07 9.37 7.11
C PHE A 64 7.15 8.85 6.00
N PHE A 65 7.38 9.25 4.75
CA PHE A 65 6.63 8.82 3.59
C PHE A 65 6.72 7.30 3.36
N PHE A 66 7.93 6.73 3.34
CA PHE A 66 8.09 5.28 3.17
C PHE A 66 7.50 4.50 4.34
N THR A 67 7.62 5.01 5.56
CA THR A 67 7.04 4.36 6.76
C THR A 67 5.52 4.37 6.70
N SER A 68 4.88 5.50 6.36
CA SER A 68 3.43 5.57 6.21
C SER A 68 2.95 4.65 5.09
N ILE A 69 3.78 4.49 4.04
CA ILE A 69 3.49 3.56 2.98
C ILE A 69 3.42 2.12 3.48
N VAL A 70 4.49 1.67 4.12
CA VAL A 70 4.57 0.30 4.64
C VAL A 70 3.44 0.01 5.63
N LEU A 71 3.11 0.95 6.52
CA LEU A 71 2.03 0.80 7.49
C LEU A 71 0.66 0.64 6.82
N TYR A 72 0.36 1.46 5.82
CA TYR A 72 -0.91 1.34 5.08
C TYR A 72 -0.99 0.03 4.29
N GLY A 73 0.09 -0.36 3.60
CA GLY A 73 0.15 -1.64 2.88
C GLY A 73 -0.06 -2.86 3.78
N ALA A 74 0.54 -2.84 4.98
CA ALA A 74 0.31 -3.86 6.01
C ALA A 74 -1.14 -3.88 6.50
N LEU A 75 -1.72 -2.70 6.79
CA LEU A 75 -3.11 -2.59 7.22
C LEU A 75 -4.08 -3.15 6.18
N VAL A 76 -3.94 -2.75 4.91
CA VAL A 76 -4.82 -3.24 3.84
C VAL A 76 -4.68 -4.75 3.68
N THR A 77 -3.46 -5.30 3.70
CA THR A 77 -3.24 -6.75 3.61
C THR A 77 -4.01 -7.50 4.71
N VAL A 78 -3.97 -7.01 5.95
CA VAL A 78 -4.70 -7.61 7.07
C VAL A 78 -6.22 -7.49 6.88
N VAL A 79 -6.73 -6.31 6.51
CA VAL A 79 -8.17 -6.08 6.31
C VAL A 79 -8.70 -6.95 5.17
N THR A 80 -8.01 -7.01 4.03
CA THR A 80 -8.39 -7.86 2.90
C THR A 80 -8.40 -9.34 3.29
N ALA A 81 -7.40 -9.81 4.06
CA ALA A 81 -7.36 -11.19 4.53
C ALA A 81 -8.50 -11.54 5.50
N LEU A 82 -8.87 -10.63 6.40
CA LEU A 82 -9.99 -10.80 7.33
C LEU A 82 -11.34 -10.82 6.60
N GLU A 83 -11.55 -9.86 5.71
CA GLU A 83 -12.81 -9.73 4.97
C GLU A 83 -13.02 -10.86 3.97
N PHE A 84 -11.96 -11.38 3.35
CA PHE A 84 -12.06 -12.56 2.49
C PHE A 84 -12.65 -13.78 3.22
N ARG A 85 -12.24 -14.00 4.48
CA ARG A 85 -12.81 -15.08 5.32
C ARG A 85 -14.29 -14.87 5.57
N ASN A 86 -14.70 -13.63 5.84
CA ASN A 86 -16.10 -13.27 6.08
C ASN A 86 -16.95 -13.48 4.82
N VAL A 87 -16.50 -13.00 3.65
CA VAL A 87 -17.22 -13.16 2.38
C VAL A 87 -17.38 -14.64 2.01
N LYS A 88 -16.32 -15.44 2.18
CA LYS A 88 -16.38 -16.89 1.93
C LYS A 88 -17.37 -17.62 2.85
N PHE A 89 -17.49 -17.15 4.10
CA PHE A 89 -18.48 -17.66 5.05
C PHE A 89 -19.91 -17.33 4.59
N PHE A 90 -20.19 -16.08 4.22
CA PHE A 90 -21.52 -15.67 3.73
C PHE A 90 -21.93 -16.36 2.42
N LEU A 91 -20.99 -16.54 1.47
CA LEU A 91 -21.26 -17.29 0.24
C LEU A 91 -21.64 -18.75 0.51
N ARG A 92 -21.01 -19.35 1.53
CA ARG A 92 -21.34 -20.72 1.97
C ARG A 92 -22.72 -20.80 2.62
N GLU A 93 -23.11 -19.82 3.41
CA GLU A 93 -24.47 -19.75 3.99
C GLU A 93 -25.55 -19.57 2.92
N LEU A 94 -25.24 -18.84 1.84
CA LEU A 94 -26.16 -18.59 0.73
C LEU A 94 -26.17 -19.70 -0.33
N ASN A 95 -25.43 -20.81 -0.13
CA ASN A 95 -25.25 -21.87 -1.12
C ASN A 95 -24.76 -21.36 -2.49
N ALA A 96 -24.09 -20.20 -2.52
CA ALA A 96 -23.57 -19.59 -3.72
C ALA A 96 -22.18 -20.15 -4.08
N PRO A 97 -21.79 -20.15 -5.37
CA PRO A 97 -20.46 -20.57 -5.78
C PRO A 97 -19.39 -19.68 -5.14
N SER A 98 -18.45 -20.27 -4.38
CA SER A 98 -17.39 -19.54 -3.67
C SER A 98 -16.40 -18.83 -4.59
N ASN A 99 -16.40 -19.19 -5.86
CA ASN A 99 -15.47 -18.83 -6.92
C ASN A 99 -15.87 -17.58 -7.72
N LEU A 100 -17.02 -16.97 -7.42
CA LEU A 100 -17.50 -15.76 -8.11
C LEU A 100 -16.53 -14.56 -8.00
N PHE A 101 -15.68 -14.53 -6.95
CA PHE A 101 -14.84 -13.38 -6.64
C PHE A 101 -13.37 -13.75 -6.38
N ASP A 102 -12.97 -15.00 -6.62
CA ASP A 102 -11.62 -15.45 -6.25
C ASP A 102 -10.52 -14.69 -7.00
N ALA A 103 -10.73 -14.30 -8.27
CA ALA A 103 -9.69 -13.66 -9.08
C ALA A 103 -9.27 -12.29 -8.53
N ASP A 104 -10.19 -11.33 -8.39
CA ASP A 104 -9.88 -9.96 -7.94
C ASP A 104 -9.36 -9.93 -6.49
N TYR A 105 -9.87 -10.85 -5.67
CA TYR A 105 -9.40 -11.02 -4.29
C TYR A 105 -8.00 -11.61 -4.23
N ILE A 106 -7.71 -12.65 -5.00
CA ILE A 106 -6.37 -13.24 -5.07
C ILE A 106 -5.37 -12.19 -5.58
N TRP A 107 -5.74 -11.41 -6.60
CA TRP A 107 -4.91 -10.31 -7.08
C TRP A 107 -4.65 -9.26 -6.01
N SER A 108 -5.64 -8.89 -5.21
CA SER A 108 -5.46 -7.95 -4.10
C SER A 108 -4.62 -8.55 -2.97
N LEU A 109 -4.86 -9.81 -2.61
CA LEU A 109 -4.18 -10.52 -1.54
C LEU A 109 -2.71 -10.81 -1.86
N VAL A 110 -2.36 -10.99 -3.14
CA VAL A 110 -0.99 -11.24 -3.61
C VAL A 110 -0.30 -9.94 -3.99
N GLY A 111 -0.98 -9.06 -4.71
CA GLY A 111 -0.44 -7.80 -5.20
C GLY A 111 -0.07 -6.82 -4.08
N MET A 112 -0.89 -6.71 -3.03
CA MET A 112 -0.63 -5.79 -1.92
C MET A 112 0.63 -6.15 -1.12
N PRO A 113 0.87 -7.41 -0.73
CA PRO A 113 2.13 -7.81 -0.12
C PRO A 113 3.34 -7.58 -1.03
N ILE A 114 3.23 -7.86 -2.33
CA ILE A 114 4.34 -7.64 -3.29
C ILE A 114 4.69 -6.14 -3.33
N GLY A 115 3.68 -5.29 -3.52
CA GLY A 115 3.86 -3.83 -3.51
C GLY A 115 4.46 -3.35 -2.19
N THR A 116 3.90 -3.78 -1.07
CA THR A 116 4.40 -3.42 0.27
C THR A 116 5.84 -3.86 0.49
N SER A 117 6.21 -5.06 0.04
CA SER A 117 7.57 -5.60 0.15
C SER A 117 8.59 -4.75 -0.61
N SER A 118 8.24 -4.24 -1.78
CA SER A 118 9.12 -3.33 -2.53
C SER A 118 9.39 -2.03 -1.74
N PHE A 119 8.38 -1.47 -1.07
CA PHE A 119 8.54 -0.29 -0.22
C PHE A 119 9.28 -0.57 1.08
N ILE A 120 9.20 -1.78 1.64
CA ILE A 120 10.05 -2.21 2.75
C ILE A 120 11.52 -2.19 2.32
N LEU A 121 11.84 -2.73 1.13
CA LEU A 121 13.21 -2.68 0.60
C LEU A 121 13.68 -1.24 0.40
N PHE A 122 12.85 -0.36 -0.19
CA PHE A 122 13.16 1.06 -0.32
C PHE A 122 13.37 1.73 1.04
N LEU A 123 12.53 1.45 2.04
CA LEU A 123 12.65 1.98 3.39
C LEU A 123 13.96 1.53 4.04
N LEU A 124 14.35 0.26 3.90
CA LEU A 124 15.62 -0.27 4.44
C LEU A 124 16.82 0.40 3.78
N VAL A 125 16.86 0.44 2.44
CA VAL A 125 17.92 1.12 1.69
C VAL A 125 18.00 2.59 2.11
N TRP A 126 16.86 3.27 2.19
CA TRP A 126 16.79 4.65 2.62
C TRP A 126 17.26 4.85 4.06
N HIS A 127 16.89 3.95 4.97
CA HIS A 127 17.31 4.00 6.37
C HIS A 127 18.84 3.91 6.48
N PHE A 128 19.48 3.00 5.74
CA PHE A 128 20.94 2.91 5.70
C PHE A 128 21.60 4.18 5.16
N LEU A 129 21.10 4.71 4.03
CA LEU A 129 21.59 5.97 3.45
C LEU A 129 21.43 7.15 4.41
N TRP A 130 20.28 7.22 5.08
CA TRP A 130 19.98 8.26 6.05
C TRP A 130 20.89 8.19 7.28
N GLN A 131 21.13 7.00 7.81
CA GLN A 131 22.09 6.80 8.91
C GLN A 131 23.51 7.21 8.49
N SER A 132 23.94 6.92 7.27
CA SER A 132 25.24 7.37 6.75
C SER A 132 25.36 8.90 6.77
N VAL A 133 24.32 9.61 6.33
CA VAL A 133 24.27 11.08 6.35
C VAL A 133 24.27 11.64 7.79
N GLN A 134 23.66 10.92 8.73
CA GLN A 134 23.68 11.28 10.15
C GLN A 134 25.05 11.04 10.79
N ARG A 135 25.73 9.95 10.43
CA ARG A 135 26.99 9.49 11.01
C ARG A 135 28.21 10.26 10.51
N ASN A 136 28.21 10.81 9.30
CA ASN A 136 29.25 11.73 8.79
C ASN A 136 29.29 13.11 9.53
N ARG A 137 28.77 13.17 10.77
CA ARG A 137 28.82 14.32 11.69
C ARG A 137 29.83 14.14 12.84
N THR A 138 30.34 12.94 13.05
CA THR A 138 31.48 12.67 13.96
C THR A 138 32.75 12.54 13.13
#